data_AF-A0A1R4I6U9-F1
#
_entry.id   AF-A0A1R4I6U9-F1
#
_cell.length_a   1.000
_cell.length_b   1.000
_cell.length_c   1.000
_cell.angle_alpha   90.00
_cell.angle_beta   90.00
_cell.angle_gamma   90.00
#
_symmetry.space_group_name_H-M   'P 1'
#
loop_
_entity.id
_entity.type
_entity.pdbx_description
1 polymer ?
#
loop_
_entity_poly.entity_id
_entity_poly.type
_entity_poly.pdbx_seq_one_letter_code
_entity_poly.pdbx_strand_id
1 'polypeptide(L)'
;MDPATTDDRRRRRLLIATIAGGLVLLLLVGVGIYGLLRGPAPQTDTTPTDPSPAATSPLTNARRDGPASVPRGGGPEAFARAVAEALFTWDTATGYAPSEYAQVLADVAAGEEAEALAGDVRSYLPAAQAWAQLRQYQTRQWLTIDAAVIPESWETAVSQAAPGQIPEGAVAYTISGTRHRDGTWDTEPVEASRPVAFTVFIVCTPPVPVRGAGLCELLRLSQLDNPLH
;
A
#
# COMPACT_ATOMS: atom_id res chain seq x y z
N MET A 1 6.19 -57.88 33.11
CA MET A 1 5.86 -57.50 31.72
C MET A 1 4.36 -57.66 31.57
N ASP A 2 3.59 -56.57 31.70
CA ASP A 2 2.13 -56.61 31.74
C ASP A 2 1.50 -56.44 30.35
N PRO A 3 0.73 -57.43 29.85
CA PRO A 3 0.13 -57.39 28.51
C PRO A 3 -1.00 -56.35 28.37
N ALA A 4 -1.49 -55.77 29.47
CA ALA A 4 -2.57 -54.77 29.44
C ALA A 4 -2.12 -53.39 28.92
N THR A 5 -0.83 -53.04 29.03
CA THR A 5 -0.32 -51.70 28.68
C THR A 5 -0.08 -51.49 27.18
N THR A 6 0.04 -52.58 26.41
CA THR A 6 0.33 -52.54 24.97
C THR A 6 -0.92 -52.33 24.12
N ASP A 7 -2.08 -52.85 24.57
CA ASP A 7 -3.33 -52.76 23.80
C ASP A 7 -3.90 -51.32 23.79
N ASP A 8 -3.79 -50.62 24.92
CA ASP A 8 -4.20 -49.21 25.04
C ASP A 8 -3.38 -48.26 24.15
N ARG A 9 -2.07 -48.51 24.05
CA ARG A 9 -1.17 -47.72 23.18
C ARG A 9 -1.48 -47.97 21.70
N ARG A 10 -1.87 -49.19 21.33
CA ARG A 10 -2.23 -49.56 19.95
C ARG A 10 -3.59 -48.95 19.56
N ARG A 11 -4.58 -48.99 20.46
CA ARG A 11 -5.88 -48.31 20.28
C ARG A 11 -5.74 -46.81 20.12
N ARG A 12 -4.91 -46.16 20.95
CA ARG A 12 -4.67 -44.71 20.86
C ARG A 12 -3.98 -44.30 19.56
N ARG A 13 -3.04 -45.10 19.05
CA ARG A 13 -2.40 -44.86 17.73
C ARG A 13 -3.37 -45.02 16.57
N LEU A 14 -4.26 -46.02 16.63
CA LEU A 14 -5.31 -46.22 15.63
C LEU A 14 -6.30 -45.04 15.60
N LEU A 15 -6.72 -44.54 16.76
CA LEU A 15 -7.59 -43.35 16.86
C LEU A 15 -6.94 -42.08 16.29
N ILE A 16 -5.65 -41.87 16.54
CA ILE A 16 -4.93 -40.70 16.00
C ILE A 16 -4.81 -40.82 14.47
N ALA A 17 -4.52 -42.01 13.96
CA ALA A 17 -4.42 -42.25 12.52
C ALA A 17 -5.76 -42.05 11.80
N THR A 18 -6.89 -42.48 12.41
CA THR A 18 -8.21 -42.28 11.83
C THR A 18 -8.63 -40.81 11.82
N ILE A 19 -8.33 -40.06 12.90
CA ILE A 19 -8.62 -38.62 12.96
C ILE A 19 -7.78 -37.86 11.92
N ALA A 20 -6.48 -38.13 11.85
CA ALA A 20 -5.58 -37.48 10.88
C ALA A 20 -6.01 -37.79 9.44
N GLY A 21 -6.36 -39.04 9.13
CA GLY A 21 -6.86 -39.44 7.81
C GLY A 21 -8.18 -38.75 7.45
N GLY A 22 -9.11 -38.64 8.41
CA GLY A 22 -10.38 -37.93 8.20
C GLY A 22 -10.18 -36.43 7.92
N LEU A 23 -9.20 -35.80 8.57
CA LEU A 23 -8.90 -34.39 8.40
C LEU A 23 -8.27 -34.11 7.02
N VAL A 24 -7.37 -34.98 6.55
CA VAL A 24 -6.80 -34.92 5.19
C VAL A 24 -7.88 -35.12 4.13
N LEU A 25 -8.78 -36.09 4.32
CA LEU A 25 -9.87 -36.33 3.37
C LEU A 25 -10.81 -35.12 3.27
N LEU A 26 -11.15 -34.49 4.40
CA LEU A 26 -11.95 -33.26 4.42
C LEU A 26 -11.29 -32.10 3.67
N LEU A 27 -9.97 -31.93 3.83
CA LEU A 27 -9.22 -30.91 3.10
C LEU A 27 -9.24 -31.17 1.58
N LEU A 28 -9.03 -32.42 1.16
CA LEU A 28 -9.09 -32.79 -0.26
C LEU A 28 -10.47 -32.56 -0.88
N VAL A 29 -11.54 -32.89 -0.14
CA VAL A 29 -12.92 -32.62 -0.58
C VAL A 29 -13.18 -31.11 -0.69
N GLY A 30 -12.70 -30.31 0.27
CA GLY A 30 -12.80 -28.86 0.23
C GLY A 30 -12.10 -28.24 -0.99
N VAL A 31 -10.87 -28.68 -1.27
CA VAL A 31 -10.10 -28.23 -2.45
C VAL A 31 -10.77 -28.65 -3.75
N GLY A 32 -11.29 -29.88 -3.83
CA GLY A 32 -12.01 -30.38 -5.02
C GLY A 32 -13.26 -29.57 -5.32
N ILE A 33 -14.09 -29.28 -4.31
CA ILE A 33 -15.29 -28.44 -4.47
C ILE A 33 -14.92 -27.02 -4.88
N TYR A 34 -13.87 -26.45 -4.29
CA TYR A 34 -13.38 -25.11 -4.63
C TYR A 34 -12.86 -25.01 -6.07
N GLY A 35 -12.15 -26.04 -6.55
CA GLY A 35 -11.69 -26.12 -7.94
C GLY A 35 -12.83 -26.27 -8.96
N LEU A 36 -13.86 -27.05 -8.61
CA LEU A 36 -15.07 -27.22 -9.45
C LEU A 36 -15.90 -25.93 -9.57
N LEU A 37 -15.96 -25.11 -8.52
CA LEU A 37 -16.68 -23.84 -8.53
C LEU A 37 -15.98 -22.74 -9.34
N ARG A 38 -14.66 -22.83 -9.55
CA ARG A 38 -13.91 -21.81 -10.30
C ARG A 38 -13.71 -22.12 -11.79
N GLY A 39 -13.98 -23.34 -12.23
CA GLY A 39 -13.90 -23.73 -13.63
C GLY A 39 -12.48 -23.62 -14.24
N PRO A 40 -12.18 -24.34 -15.34
CA PRO A 40 -10.93 -24.14 -16.06
C PRO A 40 -10.97 -22.77 -16.76
N ALA A 41 -9.88 -22.00 -16.67
CA ALA A 41 -9.73 -20.77 -17.45
C ALA A 41 -9.90 -21.07 -18.94
N PRO A 42 -10.73 -20.29 -19.67
CA PRO A 42 -10.88 -20.48 -21.12
C PRO A 42 -9.55 -20.15 -21.80
N GLN A 43 -9.01 -21.12 -22.53
CA GLN A 43 -7.89 -20.88 -23.43
C GLN A 43 -8.43 -20.27 -24.72
N THR A 44 -8.15 -19.00 -24.95
CA THR A 44 -8.34 -18.37 -26.25
C THR A 44 -7.16 -18.71 -27.14
N ASP A 45 -7.35 -19.72 -27.99
CA ASP A 45 -6.58 -19.89 -29.21
C ASP A 45 -6.94 -18.76 -30.18
N THR A 46 -5.95 -17.99 -30.63
CA THR A 46 -6.13 -17.10 -31.80
C THR A 46 -4.85 -17.05 -32.63
N THR A 47 -4.91 -17.73 -33.78
CA THR A 47 -3.91 -17.74 -34.86
C THR A 47 -3.89 -16.38 -35.59
N PRO A 48 -2.75 -15.93 -36.16
CA PRO A 48 -2.51 -14.51 -36.48
C PRO A 48 -2.86 -14.12 -37.92
N THR A 49 -3.38 -12.89 -38.10
CA THR A 49 -3.49 -12.19 -39.41
C THR A 49 -3.19 -10.69 -39.25
N ASP A 50 -2.08 -10.28 -39.86
CA ASP A 50 -1.58 -8.97 -40.34
C ASP A 50 -1.65 -7.66 -39.51
N PRO A 51 -0.62 -6.79 -39.56
CA PRO A 51 -0.42 -5.69 -38.61
C PRO A 51 -0.88 -4.31 -39.12
N SER A 52 -1.53 -3.53 -38.26
CA SER A 52 -1.36 -2.05 -38.20
C SER A 52 -2.03 -1.46 -36.95
N PRO A 53 -1.60 -0.27 -36.50
CA PRO A 53 -0.63 -0.05 -35.43
C PRO A 53 -1.35 0.07 -34.07
N ALA A 54 -1.24 -0.94 -33.22
CA ALA A 54 -1.55 -0.74 -31.80
C ALA A 54 -0.31 -0.14 -31.16
N ALA A 55 -0.47 1.07 -30.61
CA ALA A 55 0.56 1.80 -29.90
C ALA A 55 1.30 0.87 -28.93
N THR A 56 2.57 0.60 -29.24
CA THR A 56 3.54 0.16 -28.25
C THR A 56 3.64 1.31 -27.26
N SER A 57 2.81 1.29 -26.21
CA SER A 57 3.23 1.95 -24.98
C SER A 57 4.58 1.33 -24.67
N PRO A 58 5.68 2.10 -24.64
CA PRO A 58 6.93 1.52 -24.21
C PRO A 58 6.63 1.00 -22.80
N LEU A 59 6.77 -0.32 -22.62
CA LEU A 59 7.23 -0.84 -21.35
C LEU A 59 8.54 -0.11 -21.13
N THR A 60 8.45 1.06 -20.48
CA THR A 60 9.61 1.75 -19.94
C THR A 60 10.33 0.66 -19.19
N ASN A 61 11.53 0.33 -19.65
CA ASN A 61 12.50 -0.37 -18.84
C ASN A 61 12.56 0.44 -17.55
N ALA A 62 11.78 0.03 -16.55
CA ALA A 62 11.77 0.63 -15.25
C ALA A 62 13.16 0.32 -14.73
N ARG A 63 14.04 1.31 -14.89
CA ARG A 63 15.16 1.49 -14.02
C ARG A 63 14.64 1.21 -12.62
N ARG A 64 15.42 0.50 -11.80
CA ARG A 64 15.13 0.32 -10.37
C ARG A 64 15.08 1.72 -9.77
N ASP A 65 13.93 2.36 -9.87
CA ASP A 65 13.74 3.76 -9.61
C ASP A 65 13.72 3.91 -8.10
N GLY A 66 14.65 4.72 -7.60
CA GLY A 66 14.76 5.01 -6.19
C GLY A 66 13.59 5.87 -5.70
N PRO A 67 13.69 6.40 -4.47
CA PRO A 67 12.75 7.38 -3.97
C PRO A 67 12.53 8.52 -4.98
N ALA A 68 11.29 8.68 -5.46
CA ALA A 68 10.92 9.71 -6.41
C ALA A 68 10.62 11.03 -5.67
N SER A 69 11.11 12.15 -6.20
CA SER A 69 10.81 13.48 -5.64
C SER A 69 9.32 13.82 -5.78
N VAL A 70 8.73 14.45 -4.76
CA VAL A 70 7.35 14.92 -4.81
C VAL A 70 7.27 16.29 -5.49
N PRO A 71 6.56 16.44 -6.64
CA PRO A 71 6.41 17.72 -7.29
C PRO A 71 5.56 18.67 -6.44
N ARG A 72 6.12 19.81 -6.02
CA ARG A 72 5.41 20.82 -5.21
C ARG A 72 4.40 21.67 -6.01
N GLY A 73 4.42 21.60 -7.35
CA GLY A 73 3.52 22.36 -8.23
C GLY A 73 2.37 21.52 -8.78
N GLY A 74 1.44 22.16 -9.50
CA GLY A 74 0.29 21.49 -10.11
C GLY A 74 -1.01 21.58 -9.31
N GLY A 75 -0.97 22.26 -8.16
CA GLY A 75 -2.13 22.50 -7.31
C GLY A 75 -2.29 21.46 -6.19
N PRO A 76 -3.22 21.71 -5.27
CA PRO A 76 -3.30 20.98 -4.00
C PRO A 76 -3.67 19.50 -4.17
N GLU A 77 -4.63 19.15 -5.03
CA GLU A 77 -4.99 17.74 -5.25
C GLU A 77 -3.85 16.94 -5.90
N ALA A 78 -3.17 17.52 -6.90
CA ALA A 78 -2.04 16.87 -7.58
C ALA A 78 -0.89 16.62 -6.60
N PHE A 79 -0.59 17.60 -5.74
CA PHE A 79 0.40 17.45 -4.68
C PHE A 79 0.00 16.36 -3.66
N ALA A 80 -1.25 16.33 -3.20
CA ALA A 80 -1.74 15.30 -2.28
C ALA A 80 -1.62 13.89 -2.86
N ARG A 81 -1.93 13.71 -4.16
CA ARG A 81 -1.75 12.43 -4.87
C ARG A 81 -0.27 12.04 -4.96
N ALA A 82 0.62 12.98 -5.31
CA ALA A 82 2.05 12.71 -5.37
C ALA A 82 2.65 12.33 -4.00
N VAL A 83 2.19 12.96 -2.91
CA VAL A 83 2.54 12.55 -1.53
C VAL A 83 2.08 11.13 -1.25
N ALA A 84 0.84 10.78 -1.62
CA ALA A 84 0.30 9.44 -1.44
C ALA A 84 1.08 8.37 -2.24
N GLU A 85 1.45 8.67 -3.48
CA GLU A 85 2.30 7.79 -4.28
C GLU A 85 3.67 7.59 -3.64
N ALA A 86 4.33 8.66 -3.18
CA ALA A 86 5.64 8.59 -2.53
C ALA A 86 5.63 7.83 -1.20
N LEU A 87 4.55 7.94 -0.40
CA LEU A 87 4.37 7.17 0.83
C LEU A 87 4.33 5.65 0.60
N PHE A 88 3.75 5.23 -0.52
CA PHE A 88 3.44 3.83 -0.76
C PHE A 88 4.33 3.15 -1.78
N THR A 89 5.06 3.91 -2.60
CA THR A 89 5.92 3.39 -3.66
C THR A 89 7.34 3.18 -3.15
N TRP A 90 7.66 1.93 -2.87
CA TRP A 90 9.01 1.54 -2.46
C TRP A 90 9.33 0.11 -2.89
N ASP A 91 10.63 -0.19 -3.01
CA ASP A 91 11.11 -1.50 -3.42
C ASP A 91 12.38 -1.84 -2.63
N THR A 92 12.31 -2.95 -1.87
CA THR A 92 13.41 -3.40 -1.01
C THR A 92 14.63 -3.94 -1.78
N ALA A 93 14.49 -4.23 -3.08
CA ALA A 93 15.53 -4.73 -3.98
C ALA A 93 16.34 -3.62 -4.69
N THR A 94 15.95 -2.36 -4.53
CA THR A 94 16.63 -1.19 -5.12
C THR A 94 17.92 -0.78 -4.39
N GLY A 95 18.09 -1.23 -3.15
CA GLY A 95 19.24 -0.88 -2.29
C GLY A 95 19.01 0.30 -1.36
N TYR A 96 17.92 1.05 -1.52
CA TYR A 96 17.56 2.16 -0.65
C TYR A 96 17.03 1.68 0.72
N ALA A 97 17.25 2.50 1.74
CA ALA A 97 16.73 2.34 3.08
C ALA A 97 15.38 3.04 3.25
N PRO A 98 14.53 2.63 4.22
CA PRO A 98 13.28 3.33 4.53
C PRO A 98 13.45 4.84 4.74
N SER A 99 14.57 5.27 5.36
CA SER A 99 14.85 6.68 5.61
C SER A 99 15.02 7.50 4.33
N GLU A 100 15.50 6.90 3.25
CA GLU A 100 15.68 7.59 1.96
C GLU A 100 14.33 7.81 1.28
N TYR A 101 13.38 6.87 1.43
CA TYR A 101 11.97 7.08 1.06
C TYR A 101 11.27 8.10 1.95
N ALA A 102 11.63 8.18 3.24
CA ALA A 102 11.11 9.22 4.12
C ALA A 102 11.64 10.62 3.74
N GLN A 103 12.88 10.70 3.26
CA GLN A 103 13.53 11.98 2.97
C GLN A 103 12.81 12.77 1.88
N VAL A 104 12.31 12.13 0.82
CA VAL A 104 11.59 12.85 -0.25
C VAL A 104 10.30 13.52 0.23
N LEU A 105 9.71 13.01 1.32
CA LEU A 105 8.55 13.62 1.98
C LEU A 105 8.96 14.73 2.95
N ALA A 106 10.08 14.55 3.66
CA ALA A 106 10.66 15.60 4.49
C ALA A 106 11.09 16.82 3.66
N ASP A 107 11.57 16.59 2.43
CA ASP A 107 11.99 17.64 1.49
C ASP A 107 10.83 18.51 1.01
N VAL A 108 9.57 18.11 1.23
CA VAL A 108 8.38 18.91 0.91
C VAL A 108 7.60 19.34 2.15
N ALA A 109 8.14 19.12 3.34
CA ALA A 109 7.53 19.55 4.60
C ALA A 109 7.43 21.08 4.68
N ALA A 110 6.33 21.57 5.26
CA ALA A 110 6.28 22.92 5.78
C ALA A 110 7.24 23.05 6.97
N GLY A 111 8.01 24.14 7.03
CA GLY A 111 9.13 24.28 7.95
C GLY A 111 8.75 24.11 9.42
N GLU A 112 7.60 24.66 9.82
CA GLU A 112 7.07 24.61 11.19
C GLU A 112 6.49 23.25 11.58
N GLU A 113 6.05 22.43 10.63
CA GLU A 113 5.45 21.11 10.88
C GLU A 113 6.42 19.94 10.66
N ALA A 114 7.66 20.21 10.20
CA ALA A 114 8.59 19.18 9.75
C ALA A 114 8.88 18.08 10.79
N GLU A 115 8.97 18.42 12.08
CA GLU A 115 9.20 17.43 13.16
C GLU A 115 7.99 16.51 13.36
N ALA A 116 6.79 17.10 13.43
CA ALA A 116 5.55 16.34 13.60
C ALA A 116 5.29 15.44 12.38
N LEU A 117 5.49 15.98 11.18
CA LEU A 117 5.36 15.24 9.93
C LEU A 117 6.36 14.07 9.85
N ALA A 118 7.60 14.23 10.31
CA ALA A 118 8.55 13.13 10.34
C ALA A 118 8.08 11.98 11.25
N GLY A 119 7.33 12.29 12.31
CA GLY A 119 6.57 11.33 13.12
C GLY A 119 5.54 10.58 12.29
N ASP A 120 4.66 11.33 11.61
CA ASP A 120 3.59 10.77 10.80
C ASP A 120 4.14 9.87 9.68
N VAL A 121 5.10 10.33 8.88
CA VAL A 121 5.73 9.56 7.78
C VAL A 121 6.33 8.24 8.26
N ARG A 122 6.98 8.23 9.42
CA ARG A 122 7.57 7.02 9.99
C ARG A 122 6.52 5.95 10.30
N SER A 123 5.27 6.35 10.57
CA SER A 123 4.17 5.41 10.82
C SER A 123 3.70 4.67 9.55
N TYR A 124 3.96 5.24 8.36
CA TYR A 124 3.60 4.63 7.07
C TYR A 124 4.66 3.67 6.54
N LEU A 125 5.93 3.89 6.88
CA LEU A 125 7.04 3.10 6.35
C LEU A 125 7.36 1.89 7.25
N PRO A 126 7.78 0.75 6.67
CA PRO A 126 8.23 -0.39 7.46
C PRO A 126 9.43 0.00 8.36
N ALA A 127 9.40 -0.43 9.62
CA ALA A 127 10.56 -0.32 10.50
C ALA A 127 11.78 -1.07 9.92
N ALA A 128 13.00 -0.65 10.25
CA ALA A 128 14.23 -1.22 9.69
C ALA A 128 14.33 -2.76 9.79
N GLN A 129 13.87 -3.33 10.91
CA GLN A 129 13.82 -4.79 11.11
C GLN A 129 12.83 -5.48 10.15
N ALA A 130 11.67 -4.88 9.91
CA ALA A 130 10.67 -5.40 8.98
C ALA A 130 11.17 -5.24 7.54
N TRP A 131 11.83 -4.13 7.22
CA TRP A 131 12.47 -3.91 5.92
C TRP A 131 13.50 -4.99 5.59
N ALA A 132 14.35 -5.35 6.57
CA ALA A 132 15.34 -6.41 6.40
C ALA A 132 14.71 -7.79 6.11
N GLN A 133 13.54 -8.06 6.69
CA GLN A 133 12.78 -9.28 6.39
C GLN A 133 12.14 -9.22 5.00
N LEU A 134 11.46 -8.12 4.66
CA LEU A 134 10.85 -7.90 3.35
C LEU A 134 11.86 -7.99 2.20
N ARG A 135 13.08 -7.53 2.42
CA ARG A 135 14.18 -7.65 1.45
C ARG A 135 14.50 -9.09 1.06
N GLN A 136 14.36 -10.06 1.98
CA GLN A 136 14.58 -11.47 1.67
C GLN A 136 13.60 -11.99 0.62
N TYR A 137 12.42 -11.38 0.57
CA TYR A 137 11.35 -11.68 -0.38
C TYR A 137 11.30 -10.69 -1.54
N GLN A 138 12.31 -9.82 -1.69
CA GLN A 138 12.36 -8.77 -2.73
C GLN A 138 11.05 -7.98 -2.81
N THR A 139 10.46 -7.65 -1.66
CA THR A 139 9.13 -7.04 -1.63
C THR A 139 9.17 -5.62 -2.22
N ARG A 140 8.19 -5.33 -3.07
CA ARG A 140 7.82 -3.96 -3.48
C ARG A 140 6.39 -3.64 -3.07
N GLN A 141 6.10 -2.35 -2.92
CA GLN A 141 4.79 -1.82 -2.63
C GLN A 141 4.50 -0.65 -3.56
N TRP A 142 3.23 -0.50 -3.92
CA TRP A 142 2.70 0.68 -4.59
C TRP A 142 1.25 0.93 -4.17
N LEU A 143 0.71 2.07 -4.59
CA LEU A 143 -0.68 2.44 -4.35
C LEU A 143 -1.36 2.72 -5.69
N THR A 144 -2.54 2.13 -5.88
CA THR A 144 -3.49 2.59 -6.90
C THR A 144 -4.46 3.55 -6.19
N ILE A 145 -4.46 4.82 -6.56
CA ILE A 145 -5.34 5.83 -5.95
C ILE A 145 -6.70 5.77 -6.64
N ASP A 146 -7.75 5.53 -5.86
CA ASP A 146 -9.14 5.51 -6.34
C ASP A 146 -9.74 6.92 -6.30
N ALA A 147 -9.53 7.66 -5.21
CA ALA A 147 -10.02 9.01 -5.06
C ALA A 147 -9.11 9.91 -4.20
N ALA A 148 -9.19 11.21 -4.44
CA ALA A 148 -8.63 12.26 -3.60
C ALA A 148 -9.71 13.33 -3.44
N VAL A 149 -10.29 13.45 -2.25
CA VAL A 149 -11.45 14.33 -1.99
C VAL A 149 -11.22 15.18 -0.76
N ILE A 150 -11.73 16.41 -0.75
CA ILE A 150 -11.76 17.21 0.48
C ILE A 150 -12.85 16.63 1.39
N PRO A 151 -12.52 16.20 2.63
CA PRO A 151 -13.50 15.59 3.52
C PRO A 151 -14.56 16.61 3.98
N GLU A 152 -15.78 16.17 4.24
CA GLU A 152 -16.90 17.06 4.59
C GLU A 152 -16.62 17.78 5.93
N SER A 153 -15.97 17.10 6.88
CA SER A 153 -15.54 17.70 8.15
C SER A 153 -14.49 18.80 8.00
N TRP A 154 -13.82 18.95 6.86
CA TRP A 154 -12.80 19.99 6.68
C TRP A 154 -13.38 21.40 6.80
N GLU A 155 -14.54 21.66 6.17
CA GLU A 155 -15.20 22.96 6.26
C GLU A 155 -15.59 23.29 7.71
N THR A 156 -16.07 22.27 8.43
CA THR A 156 -16.39 22.40 9.86
C THR A 156 -15.13 22.72 10.67
N ALA A 157 -14.02 22.01 10.43
CA ALA A 157 -12.75 22.24 11.10
C ALA A 157 -12.22 23.67 10.86
N VAL A 158 -12.31 24.17 9.62
CA VAL A 158 -11.95 25.56 9.28
C VAL A 158 -12.83 26.56 10.01
N SER A 159 -14.14 26.33 10.08
CA SER A 159 -15.08 27.25 10.76
C SER A 159 -14.89 27.31 12.29
N GLN A 160 -14.40 26.21 12.89
CA GLN A 160 -14.21 26.08 14.33
C GLN A 160 -12.80 26.43 14.80
N ALA A 161 -11.85 26.56 13.86
CA ALA A 161 -10.47 26.86 14.16
C ALA A 161 -10.32 28.25 14.81
N ALA A 162 -9.49 28.34 15.86
CA ALA A 162 -9.08 29.62 16.39
C ALA A 162 -8.25 30.39 15.34
N PRO A 163 -8.22 31.74 15.37
CA PRO A 163 -7.41 32.52 14.45
C PRO A 163 -5.93 32.06 14.45
N GLY A 164 -5.41 31.74 13.28
CA GLY A 164 -4.03 31.26 13.09
C GLY A 164 -3.79 29.79 13.43
N GLN A 165 -4.81 29.03 13.85
CA GLN A 165 -4.68 27.58 14.10
C GLN A 165 -4.55 26.78 12.81
N ILE A 166 -5.21 27.21 11.73
CA ILE A 166 -5.08 26.65 10.39
C ILE A 166 -4.43 27.73 9.51
N PRO A 167 -3.28 27.45 8.87
CA PRO A 167 -2.62 28.40 7.98
C PRO A 167 -3.53 28.83 6.81
N GLU A 168 -3.36 30.06 6.36
CA GLU A 168 -4.04 30.53 5.14
C GLU A 168 -3.59 29.69 3.94
N GLY A 169 -4.54 29.26 3.10
CA GLY A 169 -4.25 28.38 1.96
C GLY A 169 -4.08 26.91 2.32
N ALA A 170 -4.33 26.51 3.58
CA ALA A 170 -4.35 25.11 3.96
C ALA A 170 -5.61 24.38 3.46
N VAL A 171 -5.44 23.11 3.13
CA VAL A 171 -6.52 22.20 2.69
C VAL A 171 -6.18 20.76 3.07
N ALA A 172 -7.21 19.96 3.34
CA ALA A 172 -7.08 18.52 3.59
C ALA A 172 -7.64 17.72 2.42
N TYR A 173 -6.94 16.67 2.01
CA TYR A 173 -7.42 15.67 1.05
C TYR A 173 -7.43 14.29 1.68
N THR A 174 -8.60 13.67 1.76
CA THR A 174 -8.73 12.23 2.05
C THR A 174 -8.46 11.45 0.78
N ILE A 175 -7.41 10.63 0.81
CA ILE A 175 -7.00 9.71 -0.22
C ILE A 175 -7.60 8.34 0.12
N SER A 176 -8.28 7.73 -0.85
CA SER A 176 -8.65 6.32 -0.82
C SER A 176 -7.99 5.60 -1.99
N GLY A 177 -7.61 4.35 -1.77
CA GLY A 177 -6.94 3.57 -2.78
C GLY A 177 -6.76 2.12 -2.40
N THR A 178 -6.11 1.37 -3.28
CA THR A 178 -5.69 -0.01 -3.04
C THR A 178 -4.17 -0.08 -2.94
N ARG A 179 -3.69 -0.44 -1.75
CA ARG A 179 -2.28 -0.76 -1.53
C ARG A 179 -1.98 -2.14 -2.07
N HIS A 180 -1.00 -2.24 -2.94
CA HIS A 180 -0.49 -3.48 -3.48
C HIS A 180 0.89 -3.79 -2.93
N ARG A 181 1.15 -5.07 -2.71
CA ARG A 181 2.49 -5.60 -2.46
C ARG A 181 2.69 -6.85 -3.28
N ASP A 182 3.90 -7.04 -3.78
CA ASP A 182 4.34 -8.33 -4.26
C ASP A 182 5.76 -8.64 -3.78
N GLY A 183 6.15 -9.89 -3.99
CA GLY A 183 7.48 -10.40 -3.68
C GLY A 183 7.64 -11.83 -4.17
N THR A 184 8.67 -12.50 -3.68
CA THR A 184 8.99 -13.88 -4.06
C THR A 184 9.15 -14.74 -2.80
N TRP A 185 8.46 -15.87 -2.75
CA TRP A 185 8.58 -16.90 -1.72
C TRP A 185 9.06 -18.21 -2.34
N ASP A 186 10.19 -18.77 -1.92
CA ASP A 186 10.75 -20.03 -2.47
C ASP A 186 10.76 -20.09 -4.01
N THR A 187 11.05 -18.95 -4.68
CA THR A 187 10.99 -18.70 -6.14
C THR A 187 9.62 -18.44 -6.76
N GLU A 188 8.54 -18.61 -6.01
CA GLU A 188 7.18 -18.32 -6.47
C GLU A 188 6.78 -16.84 -6.20
N PRO A 189 6.24 -16.12 -7.20
CA PRO A 189 5.67 -14.80 -6.97
C PRO A 189 4.45 -14.86 -6.04
N VAL A 190 4.38 -13.90 -5.11
CA VAL A 190 3.24 -13.74 -4.19
C VAL A 190 2.78 -12.30 -4.19
N GLU A 191 1.46 -12.09 -4.15
CA GLU A 191 0.84 -10.76 -4.19
C GLU A 191 -0.20 -10.59 -3.08
N ALA A 192 -0.34 -9.36 -2.58
CA ALA A 192 -1.36 -8.99 -1.62
C ALA A 192 -1.87 -7.57 -1.92
N SER A 193 -3.20 -7.41 -1.94
CA SER A 193 -3.85 -6.11 -2.15
C SER A 193 -4.84 -5.82 -1.03
N ARG A 194 -4.86 -4.59 -0.53
CA ARG A 194 -5.78 -4.16 0.55
C ARG A 194 -6.22 -2.72 0.32
N PRO A 195 -7.50 -2.39 0.55
CA PRO A 195 -7.93 -1.00 0.55
C PRO A 195 -7.25 -0.24 1.69
N VAL A 196 -6.97 1.04 1.46
CA VAL A 196 -6.45 1.97 2.45
C VAL A 196 -7.11 3.33 2.32
N ALA A 197 -7.19 4.07 3.42
CA ALA A 197 -7.60 5.46 3.40
C ALA A 197 -6.85 6.31 4.44
N PHE A 198 -6.53 7.55 4.10
CA PHE A 198 -5.87 8.50 5.00
C PHE A 198 -6.02 9.92 4.49
N THR A 199 -5.70 10.91 5.33
CA THR A 199 -5.81 12.33 5.00
C THR A 199 -4.45 12.98 4.93
N VAL A 200 -4.23 13.78 3.89
CA VAL A 200 -3.04 14.60 3.66
C VAL A 200 -3.42 16.06 3.91
N PHE A 201 -2.73 16.71 4.84
CA PHE A 201 -2.92 18.12 5.16
C PHE A 201 -1.80 18.93 4.52
N ILE A 202 -2.14 19.93 3.72
CA ILE A 202 -1.18 20.68 2.90
C ILE A 202 -1.48 22.16 2.96
N VAL A 203 -0.49 22.98 2.65
CA VAL A 203 -0.63 24.43 2.45
C VAL A 203 -0.02 24.80 1.10
N CYS A 204 -0.66 25.69 0.34
CA CYS A 204 -0.13 26.17 -0.93
C CYS A 204 0.02 27.70 -0.93
N THR A 205 1.18 28.18 -1.39
CA THR A 205 1.50 29.62 -1.44
C THR A 205 1.81 30.08 -2.88
N PRO A 206 1.16 31.14 -3.40
CA PRO A 206 0.02 31.84 -2.80
C PRO A 206 -1.23 30.93 -2.72
N PRO A 207 -2.21 31.26 -1.86
CA PRO A 207 -3.44 30.50 -1.75
C PRO A 207 -4.17 30.42 -3.10
N VAL A 208 -4.64 29.23 -3.47
CA VAL A 208 -5.54 29.05 -4.62
C VAL A 208 -6.88 29.74 -4.28
N PRO A 209 -7.51 30.52 -5.18
CA PRO A 209 -7.27 30.64 -6.64
C PRO A 209 -6.48 31.87 -7.07
N VAL A 210 -5.71 32.52 -6.18
CA VAL A 210 -4.96 33.73 -6.53
C VAL A 210 -3.96 33.39 -7.64
N ARG A 211 -4.09 34.04 -8.80
CA ARG A 211 -3.48 33.66 -10.10
C ARG A 211 -2.04 33.13 -9.99
N GLY A 212 -1.86 31.85 -10.28
CA GLY A 212 -0.57 31.15 -10.35
C GLY A 212 -0.68 29.71 -9.83
N ALA A 213 0.20 28.80 -10.27
CA ALA A 213 0.35 27.50 -9.61
C ALA A 213 1.22 27.72 -8.37
N GLY A 214 0.60 27.96 -7.22
CA GLY A 214 1.32 28.04 -5.95
C GLY A 214 2.12 26.75 -5.68
N LEU A 215 3.21 26.89 -4.93
CA LEU A 215 3.95 25.72 -4.44
C LEU A 215 3.27 25.23 -3.17
N CYS A 216 3.05 23.92 -3.10
CA CYS A 216 2.45 23.26 -1.97
C CYS A 216 3.52 22.61 -1.09
N GLU A 217 3.24 22.60 0.20
CA GLU A 217 4.05 22.00 1.25
C GLU A 217 3.16 21.09 2.11
N LEU A 218 3.76 20.02 2.61
CA LEU A 218 3.09 19.01 3.42
C LEU A 218 3.12 19.45 4.89
N LEU A 219 1.94 19.59 5.50
CA LEU A 219 1.78 19.92 6.91
C LEU A 219 1.81 18.64 7.74
N ARG A 220 0.83 17.77 7.56
CA ARG A 220 0.58 16.59 8.41
C ARG A 220 -0.01 15.44 7.60
N LEU A 221 0.06 14.24 8.17
CA LEU A 221 -0.70 13.08 7.68
C LEU A 221 -1.58 12.56 8.81
N SER A 222 -2.80 12.11 8.49
CA SER A 222 -3.57 11.34 9.45
C SER A 222 -2.92 9.97 9.68
N GLN A 223 -3.45 9.21 10.63
CA GLN A 223 -3.07 7.80 10.73
C GLN A 223 -3.65 7.02 9.54
N LEU A 224 -2.91 6.01 9.07
CA LEU A 224 -3.40 5.07 8.07
C LEU A 224 -4.69 4.37 8.53
N ASP A 225 -5.66 4.29 7.64
CA ASP A 225 -7.01 3.72 7.84
C ASP A 225 -7.84 4.46 8.91
N ASN A 226 -7.47 5.71 9.20
CA ASN A 226 -8.21 6.62 10.07
C ASN A 226 -8.23 8.03 9.44
N PRO A 227 -8.92 8.20 8.28
CA PRO A 227 -9.02 9.48 7.61
C PRO A 227 -10.03 10.42 8.31
N LEU A 228 -9.96 11.70 7.97
CA LEU A 228 -11.09 12.61 8.14
C LEU A 228 -12.23 12.23 7.19
N HIS A 229 -13.46 12.38 7.68
CA HIS A 229 -14.71 12.09 6.96
C HIS A 229 -15.42 13.37 6.52
#